data_AF-A0A0F7SCJ9-F1
#
_entry.id   AF-A0A0F7SCJ9-F1
#
_cell.length_a   1.000
_cell.length_b   1.000
_cell.length_c   1.000
_cell.angle_alpha   90.00
_cell.angle_beta   90.00
_cell.angle_gamma   90.00
#
_symmetry.space_group_name_H-M   'P 1'
#
loop_
_entity.id
_entity.type
_entity.pdbx_description
1 polymer ?
#
loop_
_entity_poly.entity_id
_entity_poly.type
_entity_poly.pdbx_seq_one_letter_code
_entity_poly.pdbx_strand_id
1 'polypeptide(L)'
;MDLRILPRAGNRALDVNPPNADIHLGRWGSDWGWTVFCLMAASTLSLLIWSLVVPRNRRAFHYLLTAVLAISTISWYSQASNLGATPITVQFLRNSPRGGGYGGYPTRQIWYSRYVDWTLTTTLLLLSLLLMTGLPLSVIFITLFFNILMIVCGLLGALTRTRYKWGYFVFACAALGYILYHVFASGLRSSRRLGHGFGRAFMAASTLLAIIWPMYAVCWALSEGGNVIGVSEEFLWYGILDLFSKPIFAFLLLSMLRKCDYGALRLRSGKRTESEIERDEQRRGIVEKDHEGIARSPIHNIAATSSGPGPVPAPPPGGIRAP
;
A
#
# COMPACT_ATOMS: atom_id res chain seq x y z
N MET A 1 20.67 1.47 -51.29
CA MET A 1 20.10 0.92 -50.05
C MET A 1 19.26 2.01 -49.41
N ASP A 2 17.96 2.01 -49.70
CA ASP A 2 17.01 2.96 -49.10
C ASP A 2 16.82 2.61 -47.63
N LEU A 3 17.49 3.35 -46.74
CA LEU A 3 17.11 3.44 -45.34
C LEU A 3 15.80 4.22 -45.27
N ARG A 4 14.68 3.55 -45.58
CA ARG A 4 13.36 3.99 -45.14
C ARG A 4 13.42 4.07 -43.62
N ILE A 5 13.65 5.27 -43.11
CA ILE A 5 13.46 5.62 -41.71
C ILE A 5 12.05 5.15 -41.37
N LEU A 6 11.93 4.08 -40.58
CA LEU A 6 10.65 3.63 -40.05
C LEU A 6 9.93 4.88 -39.50
N PRO A 7 8.72 5.22 -39.98
CA PRO A 7 8.00 6.36 -39.42
C PRO A 7 7.93 6.12 -37.91
N ARG A 8 8.46 7.06 -37.12
CA ARG A 8 8.38 6.98 -35.66
C ARG A 8 6.91 6.76 -35.34
N ALA A 9 6.57 5.57 -34.86
CA ALA A 9 5.21 5.25 -34.47
C ALA A 9 4.89 6.10 -33.25
N GLY A 10 4.40 7.32 -33.48
CA GLY A 10 3.94 8.20 -32.42
C GLY A 10 2.78 7.55 -31.66
N ASN A 11 2.49 8.06 -30.48
CA ASN A 11 1.35 7.60 -29.71
C ASN A 11 0.04 7.77 -30.50
N ARG A 12 -0.62 6.63 -30.75
CA ARG A 12 -1.91 6.53 -31.45
C ARG A 12 -3.05 6.18 -30.51
N ALA A 13 -2.86 6.28 -29.19
CA ALA A 13 -3.86 5.89 -28.21
C ALA A 13 -5.22 6.60 -28.43
N LEU A 14 -5.18 7.90 -28.74
CA LEU A 14 -6.40 8.69 -29.00
C LEU A 14 -7.03 8.39 -30.36
N ASP A 15 -6.26 7.84 -31.30
CA ASP A 15 -6.78 7.45 -32.62
C ASP A 15 -7.51 6.09 -32.50
N VAL A 16 -7.01 5.19 -31.64
CA VAL A 16 -7.60 3.88 -31.35
C VAL A 16 -8.80 3.99 -30.40
N ASN A 17 -8.65 4.78 -29.33
CA ASN A 17 -9.68 5.05 -28.34
C ASN A 17 -10.01 6.54 -28.40
N PRO A 18 -10.98 6.97 -29.22
CA PRO A 18 -11.30 8.38 -29.39
C PRO A 18 -11.87 9.01 -28.10
N PRO A 19 -11.55 10.29 -27.80
CA PRO A 19 -12.14 11.00 -26.68
C PRO A 19 -13.66 11.08 -26.71
N ASN A 20 -14.28 11.06 -25.53
CA ASN A 20 -15.72 11.01 -25.36
C ASN A 20 -16.34 12.32 -24.84
N ALA A 21 -15.59 13.43 -24.82
CA ALA A 21 -16.02 14.74 -24.32
C ALA A 21 -15.50 15.88 -25.22
N ASP A 22 -16.13 17.05 -25.17
CA ASP A 22 -15.73 18.25 -25.93
C ASP A 22 -14.37 18.81 -25.45
N ILE A 23 -14.17 18.84 -24.12
CA ILE A 23 -12.91 19.21 -23.48
C ILE A 23 -12.24 17.91 -23.02
N HIS A 24 -11.18 17.52 -23.69
CA HIS A 24 -10.59 16.19 -23.54
C HIS A 24 -9.07 16.19 -23.53
N LEU A 25 -8.51 15.02 -23.23
CA LEU A 25 -7.08 14.76 -23.27
C LEU A 25 -6.52 14.93 -24.68
N GLY A 26 -5.49 15.76 -24.82
CA GLY A 26 -4.69 15.88 -26.03
C GLY A 26 -3.55 14.85 -26.10
N ARG A 27 -2.98 14.67 -27.29
CA ARG A 27 -1.92 13.68 -27.57
C ARG A 27 -0.73 13.79 -26.61
N TRP A 28 -0.25 15.00 -26.35
CA TRP A 28 0.87 15.24 -25.43
C TRP A 28 0.54 14.85 -23.99
N GLY A 29 -0.72 15.01 -23.56
CA GLY A 29 -1.16 14.55 -22.25
C GLY A 29 -1.20 13.01 -22.16
N SER A 30 -1.57 12.35 -23.25
CA SER A 30 -1.48 10.88 -23.34
C SER A 30 -0.02 10.40 -23.35
N ASP A 31 0.90 11.09 -24.03
CA ASP A 31 2.35 10.80 -23.99
C ASP A 31 2.91 10.91 -22.56
N TRP A 32 2.50 11.95 -21.83
CA TRP A 32 2.81 12.09 -20.42
C TRP A 32 2.21 10.94 -19.60
N GLY A 33 0.96 10.58 -19.83
CA GLY A 33 0.31 9.44 -19.16
C GLY A 33 1.08 8.13 -19.35
N TRP A 34 1.58 7.86 -20.56
CA TRP A 34 2.43 6.71 -20.84
C TRP A 34 3.77 6.76 -20.10
N THR A 35 4.33 7.95 -19.93
CA THR A 35 5.55 8.15 -19.13
C THR A 35 5.30 7.78 -17.66
N VAL A 36 4.21 8.29 -17.07
CA VAL A 36 3.85 7.96 -15.69
C VAL A 36 3.55 6.47 -15.53
N PHE A 37 2.85 5.85 -16.48
CA PHE A 37 2.64 4.40 -16.53
C PHE A 37 3.96 3.63 -16.46
N CYS A 38 4.94 3.97 -17.31
CA CYS A 38 6.25 3.30 -17.34
C CYS A 38 6.99 3.44 -16.01
N LEU A 39 6.97 4.64 -15.40
CA LEU A 39 7.61 4.88 -14.10
C LEU A 39 6.93 4.09 -12.97
N MET A 40 5.59 4.03 -12.97
CA MET A 40 4.84 3.22 -12.01
C MET A 40 5.15 1.74 -12.19
N ALA A 41 5.11 1.23 -13.43
CA ALA A 41 5.38 -0.17 -13.74
C ALA A 41 6.80 -0.59 -13.35
N ALA A 42 7.80 0.22 -13.70
CA ALA A 42 9.19 -0.02 -13.31
C ALA A 42 9.37 -0.02 -11.79
N SER A 43 8.68 0.89 -11.08
CA SER A 43 8.70 0.94 -9.61
C SER A 43 8.03 -0.29 -8.99
N THR A 44 6.89 -0.74 -9.54
CA THR A 44 6.20 -1.97 -9.13
C THR A 44 7.12 -3.19 -9.23
N LEU A 45 7.77 -3.37 -10.39
CA LEU A 45 8.72 -4.46 -10.62
C LEU A 45 9.91 -4.37 -9.66
N SER A 46 10.44 -3.17 -9.45
CA SER A 46 11.56 -2.94 -8.53
C SER A 46 11.23 -3.33 -7.09
N LEU A 47 10.03 -2.97 -6.58
CA LEU A 47 9.60 -3.36 -5.24
C LEU A 47 9.30 -4.87 -5.13
N LEU A 48 8.73 -5.47 -6.18
CA LEU A 48 8.55 -6.92 -6.24
C LEU A 48 9.88 -7.65 -6.12
N ILE A 49 10.86 -7.28 -6.95
CA ILE A 49 12.21 -7.87 -6.92
C ILE A 49 12.86 -7.64 -5.55
N TRP A 50 12.77 -6.43 -5.00
CA TRP A 50 13.32 -6.14 -3.67
C TRP A 50 12.64 -6.99 -2.58
N SER A 51 11.34 -7.26 -2.69
CA SER A 51 10.63 -8.08 -1.70
C SER A 51 11.13 -9.54 -1.64
N LEU A 52 11.69 -10.07 -2.73
CA LEU A 52 12.18 -11.45 -2.80
C LEU A 52 13.37 -11.69 -1.86
N VAL A 53 14.21 -10.67 -1.65
CA VAL A 53 15.41 -10.76 -0.79
C VAL A 53 15.15 -10.34 0.67
N VAL A 54 13.95 -9.86 0.99
CA VAL A 54 13.56 -9.45 2.34
C VAL A 54 13.01 -10.66 3.12
N PRO A 55 13.33 -10.85 4.41
CA PRO A 55 12.73 -11.93 5.22
C PRO A 55 11.20 -11.82 5.30
N ARG A 56 10.48 -12.96 5.31
CA ARG A 56 9.00 -12.99 5.23
C ARG A 56 8.30 -12.10 6.28
N ASN A 57 8.83 -12.05 7.50
CA ASN A 57 8.30 -11.24 8.61
C ASN A 57 8.46 -9.71 8.42
N ARG A 58 9.18 -9.25 7.39
CA ARG A 58 9.41 -7.83 7.08
C ARG A 58 8.79 -7.38 5.75
N ARG A 59 8.11 -8.29 5.03
CA ARG A 59 7.55 -8.02 3.69
C ARG A 59 6.23 -7.26 3.71
N ALA A 60 5.54 -7.14 4.85
CA ALA A 60 4.21 -6.53 4.92
C ALA A 60 4.12 -5.15 4.24
N PHE A 61 5.05 -4.24 4.57
CA PHE A 61 5.10 -2.91 3.94
C PHE A 61 5.50 -2.96 2.46
N HIS A 62 6.34 -3.92 2.06
CA HIS A 62 6.67 -4.12 0.64
C HIS A 62 5.42 -4.52 -0.14
N TYR A 63 4.63 -5.47 0.37
CA TYR A 63 3.41 -5.91 -0.31
C TYR A 63 2.33 -4.82 -0.35
N LEU A 64 2.14 -4.06 0.73
CA LEU A 64 1.23 -2.91 0.73
C LEU A 64 1.61 -1.88 -0.34
N LEU A 65 2.89 -1.52 -0.42
CA LEU A 65 3.35 -0.49 -1.35
C LEU A 65 3.48 -1.01 -2.79
N THR A 66 3.79 -2.29 -2.99
CA THR A 66 3.68 -2.93 -4.29
C THR A 66 2.23 -2.94 -4.78
N ALA A 67 1.25 -3.22 -3.92
CA ALA A 67 -0.16 -3.14 -4.29
C ALA A 67 -0.55 -1.71 -4.69
N VAL A 68 -0.08 -0.68 -3.96
CA VAL A 68 -0.26 0.73 -4.33
C VAL A 68 0.26 1.00 -5.76
N LEU A 69 1.50 0.61 -6.05
CA LEU A 69 2.10 0.87 -7.36
C LEU A 69 1.44 0.07 -8.47
N ALA A 70 1.09 -1.20 -8.23
CA ALA A 70 0.43 -2.05 -9.23
C ALA A 70 -0.96 -1.50 -9.62
N ILE A 71 -1.76 -1.06 -8.65
CA ILE A 71 -3.07 -0.43 -8.90
C ILE A 71 -2.87 0.84 -9.73
N SER A 72 -1.90 1.68 -9.38
CA SER A 72 -1.63 2.90 -10.14
C SER A 72 -1.05 2.64 -11.53
N THR A 73 -0.24 1.60 -11.71
CA THR A 73 0.20 1.15 -13.04
C THR A 73 -1.01 0.87 -13.93
N ILE A 74 -2.00 0.11 -13.44
CA ILE A 74 -3.20 -0.22 -14.22
C ILE A 74 -4.06 1.03 -14.49
N SER A 75 -4.21 1.90 -13.49
CA SER A 75 -4.96 3.15 -13.64
C SER A 75 -4.33 4.08 -14.68
N TRP A 76 -3.00 4.26 -14.65
CA TRP A 76 -2.29 5.08 -15.62
C TRP A 76 -2.28 4.46 -17.02
N TYR A 77 -2.22 3.13 -17.14
CA TYR A 77 -2.43 2.44 -18.42
C TYR A 77 -3.80 2.77 -19.02
N SER A 78 -4.86 2.66 -18.22
CA SER A 78 -6.23 2.98 -18.63
C SER A 78 -6.35 4.44 -19.06
N GLN A 79 -5.87 5.37 -18.24
CA GLN A 79 -5.89 6.80 -18.51
C GLN A 79 -5.09 7.20 -19.75
N ALA A 80 -3.85 6.70 -19.89
CA ALA A 80 -2.99 7.00 -21.04
C ALA A 80 -3.56 6.46 -22.36
N SER A 81 -4.23 5.31 -22.31
CA SER A 81 -4.96 4.73 -23.44
C SER A 81 -6.34 5.33 -23.68
N ASN A 82 -6.69 6.42 -22.98
CA ASN A 82 -7.95 7.14 -23.09
C ASN A 82 -9.21 6.34 -22.67
N LEU A 83 -9.04 5.46 -21.69
CA LEU A 83 -10.09 4.63 -21.10
C LEU A 83 -10.38 5.06 -19.65
N GLY A 84 -11.59 4.75 -19.16
CA GLY A 84 -11.94 5.02 -17.77
C GLY A 84 -12.33 6.47 -17.49
N ALA A 85 -12.87 7.17 -18.50
CA ALA A 85 -13.42 8.51 -18.37
C ALA A 85 -14.90 8.57 -18.74
N THR A 86 -15.61 9.55 -18.17
CA THR A 86 -17.00 9.87 -18.51
C THR A 86 -17.17 11.37 -18.78
N PRO A 87 -17.97 11.78 -19.79
CA PRO A 87 -18.21 13.18 -20.08
C PRO A 87 -19.20 13.80 -19.10
N ILE A 88 -18.85 14.94 -18.50
CA ILE A 88 -19.73 15.71 -17.61
C ILE A 88 -19.82 17.15 -18.10
N THR A 89 -21.03 17.68 -18.27
CA THR A 89 -21.23 19.09 -18.65
C THR A 89 -20.60 20.03 -17.62
N VAL A 90 -19.79 20.98 -18.08
CA VAL A 90 -19.12 21.94 -17.21
C VAL A 90 -20.10 22.95 -16.63
N GLN A 91 -19.85 23.37 -15.40
CA GLN A 91 -20.57 24.50 -14.79
C GLN A 91 -20.11 25.84 -15.39
N PHE A 92 -18.82 25.96 -15.69
CA PHE A 92 -18.18 27.20 -16.12
C PHE A 92 -17.60 27.03 -17.53
N LEU A 93 -18.00 27.92 -18.46
CA LEU A 93 -17.63 27.83 -19.88
C LEU A 93 -16.13 28.10 -20.13
N ARG A 94 -15.49 28.96 -19.33
CA ARG A 94 -14.03 29.24 -19.30
C ARG A 94 -13.33 29.11 -20.66
N ASN A 95 -13.46 30.13 -21.51
CA ASN A 95 -12.84 30.24 -22.85
C ASN A 95 -13.05 29.04 -23.79
N SER A 96 -13.91 28.08 -23.42
CA SER A 96 -14.24 26.94 -24.25
C SER A 96 -15.40 27.32 -25.18
N PRO A 97 -15.40 26.85 -26.43
CA PRO A 97 -16.58 26.94 -27.28
C PRO A 97 -17.79 26.28 -26.63
N ARG A 98 -18.99 26.64 -27.10
CA ARG A 98 -20.19 25.84 -26.82
C ARG A 98 -19.99 24.41 -27.34
N GLY A 99 -20.61 23.45 -26.69
CA GLY A 99 -20.46 22.02 -27.00
C GLY A 99 -21.76 21.24 -26.82
N GLY A 100 -21.65 19.92 -26.95
CA GLY A 100 -22.80 19.01 -26.99
C GLY A 100 -23.47 18.73 -25.63
N GLY A 101 -23.03 19.37 -24.56
CA GLY A 101 -23.58 19.17 -23.23
C GLY A 101 -24.87 19.97 -22.97
N TYR A 102 -25.36 19.87 -21.73
CA TYR A 102 -26.62 20.49 -21.33
C TYR A 102 -26.62 22.02 -21.54
N GLY A 103 -27.65 22.54 -22.19
CA GLY A 103 -27.80 23.98 -22.44
C GLY A 103 -26.74 24.57 -23.37
N GLY A 104 -26.09 23.74 -24.20
CA GLY A 104 -25.02 24.16 -25.11
C GLY A 104 -23.66 24.37 -24.43
N TYR A 105 -23.53 24.01 -23.15
CA TYR A 105 -22.24 24.01 -22.46
C TYR A 105 -21.43 22.78 -22.88
N PRO A 106 -20.10 22.88 -23.02
CA PRO A 106 -19.27 21.74 -23.36
C PRO A 106 -19.24 20.71 -22.23
N THR A 107 -19.00 19.46 -22.62
CA THR A 107 -18.66 18.36 -21.73
C THR A 107 -17.16 18.32 -21.48
N ARG A 108 -16.78 18.00 -20.25
CA ARG A 108 -15.40 17.77 -19.84
C ARG A 108 -15.19 16.31 -19.52
N GLN A 109 -14.06 15.77 -19.98
CA GLN A 109 -13.64 14.42 -19.66
C GLN A 109 -13.28 14.33 -18.18
N ILE A 110 -13.98 13.46 -17.43
CA ILE A 110 -13.73 13.18 -16.02
C ILE A 110 -13.22 11.76 -15.86
N TRP A 111 -12.01 11.62 -15.31
CA TRP A 111 -11.32 10.34 -15.14
C TRP A 111 -11.78 9.61 -13.87
N TYR A 112 -12.93 8.92 -13.95
CA TYR A 112 -13.43 8.15 -12.82
C TYR A 112 -12.47 7.01 -12.41
N SER A 113 -11.69 6.47 -13.34
CA SER A 113 -10.65 5.46 -13.07
C SER A 113 -9.63 5.93 -12.03
N ARG A 114 -9.34 7.24 -12.01
CA ARG A 114 -8.44 7.85 -11.03
C ARG A 114 -8.98 7.80 -9.61
N TYR A 115 -10.29 7.99 -9.43
CA TYR A 115 -10.91 7.89 -8.11
C TYR A 115 -10.98 6.43 -7.63
N VAL A 116 -11.10 5.46 -8.55
CA VAL A 116 -10.99 4.04 -8.22
C VAL A 116 -9.58 3.71 -7.72
N ASP A 117 -8.54 4.17 -8.41
CA ASP A 117 -7.15 4.10 -7.93
C ASP A 117 -7.04 4.72 -6.55
N TRP A 118 -7.37 6.00 -6.42
CA TRP A 118 -7.16 6.74 -5.18
C TRP A 118 -7.89 6.13 -4.00
N THR A 119 -9.11 5.61 -4.18
CA THR A 119 -9.85 4.95 -3.09
C THR A 119 -9.04 3.81 -2.49
N LEU A 120 -8.36 3.02 -3.33
CA LEU A 120 -7.54 1.90 -2.89
C LEU A 120 -6.15 2.37 -2.42
N THR A 121 -5.45 3.17 -3.23
CA THR A 121 -4.05 3.51 -3.02
C THR A 121 -3.86 4.48 -1.86
N THR A 122 -4.69 5.51 -1.71
CA THR A 122 -4.59 6.43 -0.56
C THR A 122 -4.89 5.71 0.76
N THR A 123 -5.82 4.75 0.74
CA THR A 123 -6.14 3.91 1.90
C THR A 123 -4.94 3.03 2.27
N LEU A 124 -4.28 2.41 1.31
CA LEU A 124 -3.09 1.60 1.54
C LEU A 124 -1.86 2.43 1.97
N LEU A 125 -1.67 3.61 1.39
CA LEU A 125 -0.63 4.56 1.79
C LEU A 125 -0.82 5.00 3.24
N LEU A 126 -2.04 5.40 3.60
CA LEU A 126 -2.38 5.83 4.94
C LEU A 126 -2.28 4.67 5.94
N LEU A 127 -2.74 3.47 5.55
CA LEU A 127 -2.57 2.25 6.35
C LEU A 127 -1.09 1.97 6.61
N SER A 128 -0.22 2.14 5.61
CA SER A 128 1.24 1.96 5.80
C SER A 128 1.81 2.91 6.84
N LEU A 129 1.36 4.16 6.92
CA LEU A 129 1.76 5.08 7.99
C LEU A 129 1.21 4.64 9.35
N LEU A 130 -0.08 4.30 9.41
CA LEU A 130 -0.76 3.99 10.66
C LEU A 130 -0.29 2.67 11.28
N LEU A 131 0.12 1.68 10.47
CA LEU A 131 0.74 0.45 10.95
C LEU A 131 2.14 0.65 11.56
N MET A 132 2.75 1.82 11.38
CA MET A 132 4.00 2.22 12.05
C MET A 132 3.73 2.93 13.39
N THR A 133 2.49 2.91 13.87
CA THR A 133 2.07 3.53 15.12
C THR A 133 1.46 2.48 16.03
N GLY A 134 1.44 2.76 17.34
CA GLY A 134 0.71 1.96 18.32
C GLY A 134 -0.73 2.44 18.52
N LEU A 135 -1.37 2.98 17.47
CA LEU A 135 -2.75 3.45 17.56
C LEU A 135 -3.73 2.27 17.67
N PRO A 136 -4.84 2.41 18.42
CA PRO A 136 -5.86 1.37 18.47
C PRO A 136 -6.51 1.20 17.10
N LEU A 137 -6.92 -0.03 16.78
CA LEU A 137 -7.55 -0.36 15.49
C LEU A 137 -8.78 0.49 15.19
N SER A 138 -9.54 0.91 16.21
CA SER A 138 -10.68 1.82 16.04
C SER A 138 -10.27 3.18 15.45
N VAL A 139 -9.14 3.74 15.89
CA VAL A 139 -8.60 5.00 15.36
C VAL A 139 -8.05 4.80 13.95
N ILE A 140 -7.39 3.67 13.67
CA ILE A 140 -6.94 3.33 12.31
C ILE A 140 -8.15 3.24 11.38
N PHE A 141 -9.18 2.46 11.76
CA PHE A 141 -10.38 2.26 10.99
C PHE A 141 -11.10 3.58 10.67
N ILE A 142 -11.39 4.41 11.68
CA ILE A 142 -12.10 5.67 11.44
C ILE A 142 -11.28 6.62 10.55
N THR A 143 -9.95 6.64 10.70
CA THR A 143 -9.06 7.44 9.85
C THR A 143 -9.09 6.97 8.39
N LEU A 144 -9.10 5.66 8.15
CA LEU A 144 -9.25 5.09 6.81
C LEU A 144 -10.65 5.31 6.22
N PHE A 145 -11.70 5.27 7.04
CA PHE A 145 -13.06 5.58 6.60
C PHE A 145 -13.15 7.03 6.10
N PHE A 146 -12.63 8.01 6.85
CA PHE A 146 -12.60 9.40 6.39
C PHE A 146 -11.73 9.59 5.14
N ASN A 147 -10.68 8.78 4.96
CA ASN A 147 -9.92 8.76 3.72
C ASN A 147 -10.76 8.29 2.52
N ILE A 148 -11.53 7.21 2.67
CA ILE A 148 -12.44 6.76 1.61
C ILE A 148 -13.53 7.82 1.35
N LEU A 149 -14.10 8.39 2.41
CA LEU A 149 -15.12 9.45 2.31
C LEU A 149 -14.60 10.66 1.52
N MET A 150 -13.35 11.07 1.75
CA MET A 150 -12.70 12.15 0.99
C MET A 150 -12.70 11.85 -0.52
N ILE A 151 -12.31 10.64 -0.93
CA ILE A 151 -12.27 10.27 -2.35
C ILE A 151 -13.67 10.14 -2.95
N VAL A 152 -14.62 9.56 -2.22
CA VAL A 152 -16.02 9.43 -2.64
C VAL A 152 -16.64 10.82 -2.86
N CYS A 153 -16.45 11.75 -1.93
CA CYS A 153 -16.91 13.13 -2.11
C CYS A 153 -16.24 13.79 -3.33
N GLY A 154 -14.93 13.61 -3.53
CA GLY A 154 -14.24 14.12 -4.72
C GLY A 154 -14.85 13.60 -6.04
N LEU A 155 -15.17 12.30 -6.10
CA LEU A 155 -15.79 11.69 -7.28
C LEU A 155 -17.21 12.22 -7.51
N LEU A 156 -18.05 12.22 -6.47
CA LEU A 156 -19.42 12.74 -6.57
C LEU A 156 -19.45 14.21 -7.01
N GLY A 157 -18.51 15.01 -6.50
CA GLY A 157 -18.33 16.39 -6.96
C GLY A 157 -17.94 16.47 -8.44
N ALA A 158 -17.00 15.63 -8.90
CA ALA A 158 -16.54 15.63 -10.29
C ALA A 158 -17.65 15.22 -11.27
N LEU A 159 -18.53 14.31 -10.84
CA LEU A 159 -19.70 13.87 -11.61
C LEU A 159 -20.91 14.82 -11.52
N THR A 160 -20.82 15.86 -10.68
CA THR A 160 -21.89 16.85 -10.51
C THR A 160 -21.68 18.03 -11.46
N ARG A 161 -22.63 18.28 -12.36
CA ARG A 161 -22.61 19.42 -13.30
C ARG A 161 -22.99 20.78 -12.69
N THR A 162 -23.70 20.76 -11.56
CA THR A 162 -24.26 21.96 -10.93
C THR A 162 -23.34 22.50 -9.83
N ARG A 163 -23.69 23.67 -9.28
CA ARG A 163 -22.98 24.29 -8.13
C ARG A 163 -22.89 23.39 -6.88
N TYR A 164 -23.74 22.35 -6.77
CA TYR A 164 -23.70 21.42 -5.65
C TYR A 164 -22.37 20.64 -5.54
N LYS A 165 -21.57 20.59 -6.62
CA LYS A 165 -20.22 20.00 -6.58
C LYS A 165 -19.33 20.57 -5.48
N TRP A 166 -19.51 21.85 -5.15
CA TRP A 166 -18.71 22.54 -4.13
C TRP A 166 -19.06 22.10 -2.71
N GLY A 167 -20.28 21.60 -2.48
CA GLY A 167 -20.63 20.96 -1.20
C GLY A 167 -19.81 19.70 -0.95
N TYR A 168 -19.72 18.83 -1.96
CA TYR A 168 -18.86 17.65 -1.91
C TYR A 168 -17.39 18.01 -1.73
N PHE A 169 -16.92 19.05 -2.40
CA PHE A 169 -15.54 19.54 -2.23
C PHE A 169 -15.24 19.97 -0.79
N VAL A 170 -16.15 20.70 -0.14
CA VAL A 170 -16.00 21.11 1.26
C VAL A 170 -15.97 19.89 2.19
N PHE A 171 -16.84 18.91 1.98
CA PHE A 171 -16.81 17.66 2.75
C PHE A 171 -15.50 16.89 2.56
N ALA A 172 -14.98 16.81 1.33
CA ALA A 172 -13.69 16.19 1.06
C ALA A 172 -12.54 16.93 1.77
N CYS A 173 -12.53 18.27 1.75
CA CYS A 173 -11.52 19.07 2.45
C CYS A 173 -11.60 18.91 3.97
N ALA A 174 -12.80 18.84 4.54
CA ALA A 174 -13.00 18.58 5.96
C ALA A 174 -12.48 17.18 6.36
N ALA A 175 -12.76 16.16 5.53
CA ALA A 175 -12.22 14.81 5.72
C ALA A 175 -10.68 14.80 5.63
N LEU A 176 -10.09 15.52 4.69
CA LEU A 176 -8.63 15.71 4.61
C LEU A 176 -8.08 16.34 5.90
N GLY A 177 -8.72 17.39 6.41
CA GLY A 177 -8.36 18.02 7.68
C GLY A 177 -8.40 17.06 8.86
N TYR A 178 -9.44 16.22 8.94
CA TYR A 178 -9.56 15.17 9.95
C TYR A 178 -8.40 14.16 9.88
N ILE A 179 -8.07 13.68 8.69
CA ILE A 179 -6.96 12.73 8.47
C ILE A 179 -5.64 13.35 8.93
N LEU A 180 -5.33 14.58 8.50
CA LEU A 180 -4.10 15.28 8.88
C LEU A 180 -4.02 15.51 10.38
N TYR A 181 -5.13 15.89 11.02
CA TYR A 181 -5.21 16.02 12.47
C TYR A 181 -4.84 14.70 13.17
N HIS A 182 -5.43 13.57 12.78
CA HIS A 182 -5.13 12.28 13.41
C HIS A 182 -3.68 11.82 13.18
N VAL A 183 -3.16 12.04 11.97
CA VAL A 183 -1.77 11.71 11.61
C VAL A 183 -0.77 12.49 12.48
N PHE A 184 -0.92 13.81 12.61
CA PHE A 184 0.04 14.63 13.35
C PHE A 184 -0.22 14.70 14.86
N ALA A 185 -1.48 14.74 15.30
CA ALA A 185 -1.80 14.80 16.73
C ALA A 185 -1.56 13.46 17.42
N SER A 186 -2.00 12.35 16.84
CA SER A 186 -1.99 11.04 17.51
C SER A 186 -0.95 10.10 16.90
N GLY A 187 -0.87 10.01 15.58
CA GLY A 187 0.04 9.11 14.88
C GLY A 187 1.51 9.42 15.14
N LEU A 188 1.91 10.69 15.06
CA LEU A 188 3.29 11.11 15.29
C LEU A 188 3.75 10.89 16.73
N ARG A 189 2.91 11.22 17.72
CA ARG A 189 3.22 10.94 19.14
C ARG A 189 3.34 9.44 19.39
N SER A 190 2.46 8.65 18.79
CA SER A 190 2.43 7.20 18.93
C SER A 190 3.66 6.51 18.29
N SER A 191 4.03 6.88 17.06
CA SER A 191 5.21 6.31 16.38
C SER A 191 6.52 6.58 17.13
N ARG A 192 6.68 7.77 17.72
CA ARG A 192 7.86 8.11 18.54
C ARG A 192 8.01 7.20 19.78
N ARG A 193 6.91 6.71 20.33
CA ARG A 193 6.92 5.77 21.48
C ARG A 193 7.33 4.35 21.08
N LEU A 194 7.15 3.95 19.82
CA LEU A 194 7.60 2.65 19.30
C LEU A 194 9.10 2.61 18.97
N GLY A 195 9.72 3.77 18.80
CA GLY A 195 11.16 3.90 18.62
C GLY A 195 11.55 5.12 17.78
N HIS A 196 12.77 5.61 17.99
CA HIS A 196 13.27 6.79 17.29
C HIS A 196 13.29 6.62 15.75
N GLY A 197 13.58 5.39 15.27
CA GLY A 197 13.52 5.05 13.85
C GLY A 197 12.13 5.21 13.25
N PHE A 198 11.11 4.66 13.91
CA PHE A 198 9.71 4.78 13.47
C PHE A 198 9.22 6.22 13.52
N GLY A 199 9.53 6.97 14.58
CA GLY A 199 9.16 8.39 14.67
C GLY A 199 9.74 9.24 13.54
N ARG A 200 11.00 8.99 13.14
CA ARG A 200 11.64 9.68 12.00
C ARG A 200 11.01 9.28 10.67
N ALA A 201 10.81 7.98 10.44
CA ALA A 201 10.21 7.47 9.21
C ALA A 201 8.78 7.97 9.04
N PHE A 202 7.99 7.92 10.12
CA PHE A 202 6.63 8.44 10.15
C PHE A 202 6.62 9.93 9.84
N MET A 203 7.44 10.74 10.53
CA MET A 203 7.49 12.19 10.30
C MET A 203 7.84 12.54 8.85
N ALA A 204 8.88 11.92 8.28
CA ALA A 204 9.29 12.21 6.91
C ALA A 204 8.19 11.86 5.90
N ALA A 205 7.62 10.67 6.02
CA ALA A 205 6.60 10.17 5.11
C ALA A 205 5.25 10.89 5.28
N SER A 206 4.83 11.20 6.52
CA SER A 206 3.61 11.96 6.77
C SER A 206 3.72 13.40 6.32
N THR A 207 4.89 14.04 6.47
CA THR A 207 5.13 15.41 5.98
C THR A 207 5.08 15.47 4.45
N LEU A 208 5.68 14.49 3.76
CA LEU A 208 5.57 14.40 2.30
C LEU A 208 4.10 14.35 1.86
N LEU A 209 3.29 13.47 2.44
CA LEU A 209 1.87 13.39 2.08
C LEU A 209 1.07 14.63 2.51
N ALA A 210 1.39 15.24 3.65
CA ALA A 210 0.70 16.43 4.14
C ALA A 210 0.91 17.66 3.24
N ILE A 211 2.04 17.74 2.54
CA ILE A 211 2.30 18.77 1.53
C ILE A 211 1.59 18.42 0.23
N ILE A 212 1.68 17.16 -0.19
CA ILE A 212 1.21 16.70 -1.50
C ILE A 212 -0.32 16.59 -1.58
N TRP A 213 -1.00 16.09 -0.54
CA TRP A 213 -2.45 15.83 -0.58
C TRP A 213 -3.32 17.09 -0.74
N PRO A 214 -3.03 18.22 -0.07
CA PRO A 214 -3.73 19.47 -0.34
C PRO A 214 -3.59 19.94 -1.80
N MET A 215 -2.47 19.64 -2.47
CA MET A 215 -2.28 20.00 -3.87
C MET A 215 -3.21 19.22 -4.81
N TYR A 216 -3.67 18.02 -4.43
CA TYR A 216 -4.73 17.32 -5.17
C TYR A 216 -6.06 18.08 -5.10
N ALA A 217 -6.42 18.61 -3.91
CA ALA A 217 -7.63 19.40 -3.76
C ALA A 217 -7.56 20.72 -4.55
N VAL A 218 -6.39 21.36 -4.58
CA VAL A 218 -6.15 22.55 -5.41
C VAL A 218 -6.31 22.22 -6.89
N CYS A 219 -5.68 21.14 -7.37
CA CYS A 219 -5.85 20.69 -8.75
C CYS A 219 -7.34 20.47 -9.04
N TRP A 220 -8.04 19.69 -8.21
CA TRP A 220 -9.46 19.41 -8.37
C TRP A 220 -10.33 20.66 -8.51
N ALA A 221 -10.09 21.67 -7.65
CA ALA A 221 -10.83 22.93 -7.69
C ALA A 221 -10.60 23.69 -9.01
N LEU A 222 -9.40 23.59 -9.58
CA LEU A 222 -9.03 24.23 -10.85
C LEU A 222 -9.45 23.40 -12.08
N SER A 223 -9.52 22.07 -12.00
CA SER A 223 -9.90 21.18 -13.09
C SER A 223 -11.39 20.80 -13.04
N GLU A 224 -11.75 19.71 -12.38
CA GLU A 224 -13.11 19.13 -12.36
C GLU A 224 -14.15 20.07 -11.75
N GLY A 225 -13.72 20.89 -10.79
CA GLY A 225 -14.53 21.90 -10.13
C GLY A 225 -14.78 23.13 -11.02
N GLY A 226 -13.70 23.90 -11.24
CA GLY A 226 -13.75 25.23 -11.81
C GLY A 226 -13.59 25.31 -13.34
N ASN A 227 -13.20 24.22 -14.00
CA ASN A 227 -12.88 24.16 -15.43
C ASN A 227 -11.88 25.27 -15.87
N VAL A 228 -10.90 25.58 -15.02
CA VAL A 228 -9.87 26.61 -15.25
C VAL A 228 -8.69 26.05 -16.04
N ILE A 229 -8.27 24.82 -15.73
CA ILE A 229 -7.20 24.11 -16.44
C ILE A 229 -7.77 23.00 -17.33
N GLY A 230 -7.14 22.78 -18.49
CA GLY A 230 -7.50 21.73 -19.43
C GLY A 230 -7.20 20.33 -18.91
N VAL A 231 -7.66 19.32 -19.63
CA VAL A 231 -7.56 17.91 -19.21
C VAL A 231 -6.11 17.41 -19.29
N SER A 232 -5.32 17.87 -20.26
CA SER A 232 -3.91 17.48 -20.36
C SER A 232 -3.05 18.14 -19.27
N GLU A 233 -3.34 19.38 -18.90
CA GLU A 233 -2.69 20.10 -17.80
C GLU A 233 -3.03 19.46 -16.45
N GLU A 234 -4.30 19.08 -16.25
CA GLU A 234 -4.73 18.27 -15.11
C GLU A 234 -3.95 16.94 -15.05
N PHE A 235 -3.79 16.24 -16.19
CA PHE A 235 -3.03 15.00 -16.28
C PHE A 235 -1.56 15.18 -15.88
N LEU A 236 -0.94 16.28 -16.32
CA LEU A 236 0.41 16.65 -15.91
C LEU A 236 0.48 16.83 -14.40
N TRP A 237 -0.42 17.63 -13.85
CA TRP A 237 -0.45 17.95 -12.42
C TRP A 237 -0.62 16.69 -11.56
N TYR A 238 -1.68 15.90 -11.79
CA TYR A 238 -1.90 14.68 -11.00
C TYR A 238 -0.81 13.64 -11.23
N GLY A 239 -0.24 13.55 -12.44
CA GLY A 239 0.90 12.67 -12.72
C GLY A 239 2.12 13.00 -11.86
N ILE A 240 2.47 14.28 -11.74
CA ILE A 240 3.56 14.72 -10.87
C ILE A 240 3.24 14.36 -9.41
N LEU A 241 2.04 14.71 -8.93
CA LEU A 241 1.66 14.40 -7.54
C LEU A 241 1.69 12.90 -7.26
N ASP A 242 1.24 12.07 -8.20
CA ASP A 242 1.25 10.62 -8.09
C ASP A 242 2.66 10.04 -8.01
N LEU A 243 3.61 10.56 -8.79
CA LEU A 243 5.02 10.13 -8.71
C LEU A 243 5.63 10.45 -7.33
N PHE A 244 5.27 11.58 -6.71
CA PHE A 244 5.71 11.89 -5.35
C PHE A 244 5.00 11.05 -4.29
N SER A 245 3.68 10.90 -4.39
CA SER A 245 2.86 10.26 -3.37
C SER A 245 2.92 8.73 -3.38
N LYS A 246 3.38 8.11 -4.49
CA LYS A 246 3.40 6.66 -4.65
C LYS A 246 4.82 6.10 -4.75
N PRO A 247 5.57 6.15 -5.87
CA PRO A 247 6.88 5.51 -5.94
C PRO A 247 7.90 6.20 -5.03
N ILE A 248 8.02 7.53 -5.06
CA ILE A 248 8.97 8.25 -4.19
C ILE A 248 8.64 7.99 -2.71
N PHE A 249 7.38 8.12 -2.32
CA PHE A 249 6.91 7.76 -0.99
C PHE A 249 7.29 6.32 -0.61
N ALA A 250 7.03 5.34 -1.49
CA ALA A 250 7.27 3.94 -1.20
C ALA A 250 8.76 3.65 -0.98
N PHE A 251 9.64 4.12 -1.88
CA PHE A 251 11.08 3.94 -1.74
C PHE A 251 11.64 4.67 -0.53
N LEU A 252 11.18 5.89 -0.24
CA LEU A 252 11.54 6.64 0.97
C LEU A 252 11.17 5.86 2.23
N LEU A 253 9.91 5.45 2.35
CA LEU A 253 9.38 4.78 3.53
C LEU A 253 10.10 3.45 3.78
N LEU A 254 10.20 2.60 2.76
CA LEU A 254 10.87 1.31 2.88
C LEU A 254 12.34 1.46 3.25
N SER A 255 13.04 2.42 2.64
CA SER A 255 14.45 2.69 2.96
C SER A 255 14.66 3.09 4.41
N MET A 256 13.77 3.91 4.97
CA MET A 256 13.83 4.31 6.38
C MET A 256 13.46 3.15 7.32
N LEU A 257 12.51 2.30 6.92
CA LEU A 257 12.09 1.15 7.70
C LEU A 257 13.16 0.05 7.78
N ARG A 258 14.11 -0.04 6.83
CA ARG A 258 15.19 -1.05 6.85
C ARG A 258 15.95 -1.13 8.18
N LYS A 259 16.08 0.00 8.88
CA LYS A 259 16.83 0.14 10.15
C LYS A 259 15.94 0.02 11.39
N CYS A 260 14.64 -0.16 11.23
CA CYS A 260 13.69 -0.21 12.34
C CYS A 260 13.50 -1.66 12.83
N ASP A 261 13.22 -1.81 14.13
CA ASP A 261 12.88 -3.11 14.71
C ASP A 261 11.38 -3.41 14.52
N TYR A 262 11.07 -4.27 13.55
CA TYR A 262 9.70 -4.70 13.25
C TYR A 262 9.05 -5.46 14.42
N GLY A 263 9.83 -5.99 15.36
CA GLY A 263 9.31 -6.63 16.57
C GLY A 263 8.47 -5.67 17.43
N ALA A 264 8.81 -4.37 17.41
CA ALA A 264 8.08 -3.34 18.14
C ALA A 264 6.63 -3.14 17.65
N LEU A 265 6.36 -3.46 16.37
CA LEU A 265 5.03 -3.28 15.78
C LEU A 265 4.03 -4.36 16.20
N ARG A 266 4.52 -5.50 16.73
CA ARG A 266 3.71 -6.66 17.15
C ARG A 266 2.62 -7.07 16.14
N LEU A 267 2.92 -6.94 14.84
CA LEU A 267 2.04 -7.38 13.74
C LEU A 267 2.06 -8.92 13.65
N ARG A 268 1.45 -9.59 14.63
CA ARG A 268 1.26 -11.05 14.62
C ARG A 268 -0.13 -11.35 14.08
N SER A 269 -0.19 -12.20 13.06
CA SER A 269 -1.44 -12.83 12.64
C SER A 269 -1.84 -13.87 13.68
N GLY A 270 -3.07 -13.82 14.19
CA GLY A 270 -3.61 -14.88 15.07
C GLY A 270 -3.87 -16.21 14.34
N LYS A 271 -3.73 -16.24 13.01
CA LYS A 271 -3.74 -17.48 12.22
C LYS A 271 -2.39 -18.15 12.29
N ARG A 272 -2.37 -19.48 12.50
CA ARG A 272 -1.18 -20.32 12.37
C ARG A 272 -0.47 -19.99 11.06
N THR A 273 0.71 -19.38 11.16
CA THR A 273 1.50 -19.04 9.98
C THR A 273 2.29 -20.25 9.52
N GLU A 274 2.63 -20.34 8.23
CA GLU A 274 3.54 -21.39 7.72
C GLU A 274 4.80 -21.50 8.58
N SER A 275 5.33 -20.37 9.08
CA SER A 275 6.51 -20.38 9.96
C SER A 275 6.27 -21.05 11.33
N GLU A 276 5.04 -21.03 11.84
CA GLU A 276 4.67 -21.74 13.07
C GLU A 276 4.40 -23.22 12.79
N ILE A 277 3.83 -23.54 11.64
CA ILE A 277 3.63 -24.91 11.17
C ILE A 277 4.98 -25.57 10.93
N GLU A 278 5.90 -24.94 10.21
CA GLU A 278 7.28 -25.40 10.00
C GLU A 278 8.01 -25.60 11.34
N ARG A 279 7.89 -24.66 12.29
CA ARG A 279 8.48 -24.82 13.62
C ARG A 279 7.85 -25.98 14.40
N ASP A 280 6.54 -26.14 14.34
CA ASP A 280 5.82 -27.25 14.99
C ASP A 280 6.20 -28.60 14.35
N GLU A 281 6.32 -28.67 13.02
CA GLU A 281 6.76 -29.86 12.27
C GLU A 281 8.21 -30.19 12.57
N GLN A 282 9.10 -29.20 12.58
CA GLN A 282 10.51 -29.39 12.93
C GLN A 282 10.66 -29.83 14.39
N ARG A 283 9.85 -29.29 15.31
CA ARG A 283 9.81 -29.73 16.70
C ARG A 283 9.26 -31.15 16.84
N ARG A 284 8.24 -31.53 16.07
CA ARG A 284 7.72 -32.90 16.03
C ARG A 284 8.75 -33.89 15.48
N GLY A 285 9.43 -33.55 14.39
CA GLY A 285 10.47 -34.40 13.80
C GLY A 285 11.70 -34.60 14.69
N ILE A 286 12.06 -33.61 15.53
CA ILE A 286 13.11 -33.77 16.54
C ILE A 286 12.66 -34.75 17.64
N VAL A 287 11.43 -34.59 18.15
CA VAL A 287 10.88 -35.49 19.18
C VAL A 287 10.76 -36.93 18.68
N GLU A 288 10.38 -37.13 17.42
CA GLU A 288 10.29 -38.45 16.80
C GLU A 288 11.68 -39.12 16.68
N LYS A 289 12.71 -38.36 16.27
CA LYS A 289 14.09 -38.85 16.25
C LYS A 289 14.64 -39.19 17.63
N ASP A 290 14.30 -38.40 18.65
CA ASP A 290 14.70 -38.68 20.03
C ASP A 290 14.05 -39.98 20.54
N HIS A 291 12.77 -40.21 20.23
CA HIS A 291 12.09 -41.46 20.58
C HIS A 291 12.66 -42.68 19.83
N GLU A 292 13.00 -42.55 18.54
CA GLU A 292 13.69 -43.63 17.80
C GLU A 292 15.09 -43.91 18.34
N GLY A 293 15.82 -42.88 18.77
CA GLY A 293 17.15 -43.01 19.39
C GLY A 293 17.10 -43.73 20.74
N ILE A 294 16.07 -43.45 21.56
CA ILE A 294 15.84 -44.13 22.84
C ILE A 294 15.44 -45.59 22.62
N ALA A 295 14.59 -45.88 21.62
CA ALA A 295 14.15 -47.24 21.30
C ALA A 295 15.26 -48.15 20.73
N ARG A 296 16.37 -47.58 20.24
CA ARG A 296 17.54 -48.31 19.71
C ARG A 296 18.67 -48.54 20.71
N SER A 297 18.51 -48.17 21.98
CA SER A 297 19.48 -48.55 23.02
C SER A 297 19.51 -50.09 23.16
N PRO A 298 20.68 -50.76 23.04
CA PRO A 298 20.74 -52.21 23.14
C PRO A 298 20.39 -52.64 24.56
N ILE A 299 19.33 -53.44 24.72
CA ILE A 299 19.07 -54.18 25.94
C ILE A 299 20.22 -55.19 26.08
N HIS A 300 21.10 -54.98 27.06
CA HIS A 300 22.15 -55.94 27.39
C HIS A 300 21.51 -57.25 27.86
N ASN A 301 21.62 -58.30 27.04
CA ASN A 301 21.30 -59.67 27.41
C ASN A 301 22.21 -60.14 28.56
N ILE A 302 21.62 -60.49 29.70
CA ILE A 302 22.31 -61.24 30.76
C ILE A 302 22.00 -62.73 30.52
N ALA A 303 22.96 -63.44 29.95
CA ALA A 303 22.95 -64.91 29.89
C ALA A 303 23.66 -65.48 31.12
N ALA A 304 23.08 -66.56 31.64
CA ALA A 304 23.46 -67.23 32.86
C ALA A 304 24.82 -67.95 32.79
N THR A 305 25.57 -67.94 33.91
CA THR A 305 26.55 -68.97 34.24
C THR A 305 26.45 -69.31 35.72
N SER A 306 26.22 -70.60 35.98
CA SER A 306 26.12 -71.26 37.28
C SER A 306 27.49 -71.54 37.90
N SER A 307 27.68 -71.24 39.18
CA SER A 307 28.71 -71.89 40.01
C SER A 307 28.40 -71.79 41.52
N GLY A 308 28.09 -72.95 42.14
CA GLY A 308 28.51 -73.39 43.48
C GLY A 308 28.07 -72.64 44.76
N PRO A 309 27.61 -73.33 45.83
CA PRO A 309 27.19 -72.70 47.08
C PRO A 309 28.34 -72.58 48.10
N GLY A 310 28.36 -71.48 48.85
CA GLY A 310 29.08 -71.35 50.14
C GLY A 310 29.47 -69.90 50.49
N PRO A 311 29.76 -69.61 51.77
CA PRO A 311 28.93 -69.73 52.96
C PRO A 311 28.47 -68.35 53.47
N VAL A 312 27.41 -68.32 54.29
CA VAL A 312 26.88 -67.13 54.96
C VAL A 312 27.85 -66.61 56.05
N PRO A 313 28.11 -65.29 56.12
CA PRO A 313 28.56 -64.65 57.36
C PRO A 313 27.58 -63.58 57.88
N ALA A 314 27.65 -63.36 59.20
CA ALA A 314 26.68 -62.77 60.13
C ALA A 314 26.44 -61.23 60.01
N PRO A 315 25.32 -60.71 60.58
CA PRO A 315 25.02 -59.27 60.61
C PRO A 315 25.63 -58.59 61.85
N PRO A 316 26.00 -57.31 61.75
CA PRO A 316 25.61 -56.35 62.80
C PRO A 316 25.49 -54.89 62.30
N PRO A 317 25.20 -53.89 63.15
CA PRO A 317 24.07 -53.77 64.08
C PRO A 317 23.29 -52.46 63.84
N GLY A 318 22.06 -52.40 64.37
CA GLY A 318 21.22 -51.21 64.33
C GLY A 318 21.78 -50.04 65.14
N GLY A 319 21.56 -48.83 64.63
CA GLY A 319 21.89 -47.56 65.28
C GLY A 319 20.73 -46.57 65.15
N ILE A 320 19.99 -46.44 66.25
CA ILE A 320 18.94 -45.44 66.51
C ILE A 320 19.58 -44.04 66.62
N ARG A 321 18.90 -43.00 66.14
CA ARG A 321 18.95 -41.67 66.75
C ARG A 321 17.71 -40.82 66.40
N ALA A 322 16.84 -40.68 67.38
CA ALA A 322 16.03 -39.48 67.66
C ALA A 322 16.86 -38.58 68.62
N PRO A 323 16.43 -37.36 69.02
CA PRO A 323 15.12 -36.72 68.89
C PRO A 323 14.99 -35.73 67.73
#